data_AF-A0A3G8R8U6-F1
#
_entry.id   AF-A0A3G8R8U6-F1
#
_cell.length_a   1.000
_cell.length_b   1.000
_cell.length_c   1.000
_cell.angle_alpha   90.00
_cell.angle_beta   90.00
_cell.angle_gamma   90.00
#
_symmetry.space_group_name_H-M   'P 1'
#
loop_
_entity.id
_entity.type
_entity.pdbx_description
1 polymer ?
#
loop_
_entity_poly.entity_id
_entity_poly.type
_entity_poly.pdbx_seq_one_letter_code
_entity_poly.pdbx_strand_id
1 'polypeptide(L)'
;MPSLNPWTSLRLQRARIVKLGQGNKQTKVLFRLLETTDGSGKHTRILSNRFDLSAEELSDLYRNRWKIETFFRWIKQHLKLTRFYGQQERAVWNQIWICLIAYALLLLMKMELSTTKSLCEVGRLLKAMKFHYWSHFREIFHRKPLRSSGGRQKIAKC
;
A
#
# COMPACT_ATOMS: atom_id res chain seq x y z
N MET A 1 3.54 -11.99 -12.32
CA MET A 1 2.15 -12.41 -12.10
C MET A 1 1.50 -11.41 -11.16
N PRO A 2 0.45 -10.68 -11.57
CA PRO A 2 -0.25 -9.80 -10.65
C PRO A 2 -0.93 -10.70 -9.62
N SER A 3 -0.52 -10.61 -8.35
CA SER A 3 -1.21 -11.29 -7.27
C SER A 3 -2.67 -10.86 -7.32
N LEU A 4 -3.57 -11.81 -7.59
CA LEU A 4 -5.00 -11.67 -7.43
C LEU A 4 -5.25 -11.00 -6.09
N ASN A 5 -5.64 -9.74 -6.14
CA ASN A 5 -5.97 -9.00 -4.94
C ASN A 5 -7.28 -9.61 -4.41
N PRO A 6 -7.34 -10.14 -3.16
CA PRO A 6 -8.53 -10.82 -2.63
C PRO A 6 -9.82 -9.98 -2.66
N TRP A 7 -9.66 -8.66 -2.83
CA TRP A 7 -10.70 -7.63 -2.79
C TRP A 7 -11.16 -7.17 -4.18
N THR A 8 -10.80 -7.87 -5.26
CA THR A 8 -11.14 -7.46 -6.65
C THR A 8 -12.61 -7.70 -7.00
N SER A 9 -13.36 -8.40 -6.14
CA SER A 9 -14.80 -8.62 -6.28
C SER A 9 -15.50 -8.46 -4.94
N LEU A 10 -15.69 -7.21 -4.49
CA LEU A 10 -16.61 -6.91 -3.40
C LEU A 10 -18.01 -6.87 -3.98
N ARG A 11 -18.85 -7.86 -3.66
CA ARG A 11 -20.27 -7.78 -3.99
C ARG A 11 -20.97 -6.98 -2.90
N LEU A 12 -21.53 -5.83 -3.27
CA LEU A 12 -22.41 -5.09 -2.38
C LEU A 12 -23.62 -5.97 -2.07
N GLN A 13 -23.85 -6.28 -0.80
CA GLN A 13 -25.02 -7.06 -0.40
C GLN A 13 -26.14 -6.17 0.11
N ARG A 14 -25.79 -5.12 0.86
CA ARG A 14 -26.79 -4.26 1.49
C ARG A 14 -26.29 -2.85 1.71
N ALA A 15 -27.14 -1.87 1.43
CA ALA A 15 -26.94 -0.49 1.82
C ALA A 15 -28.18 0.00 2.58
N ARG A 16 -27.99 0.58 3.77
CA ARG A 16 -29.08 1.08 4.61
C ARG A 16 -28.69 2.37 5.30
N ILE A 17 -29.67 3.24 5.52
CA ILE A 17 -29.50 4.43 6.35
C ILE A 17 -29.81 4.03 7.80
N VAL A 18 -28.91 4.35 8.72
CA VAL A 18 -28.96 3.99 10.13
C VAL A 18 -28.69 5.21 11.01
N LYS A 19 -29.29 5.25 12.20
CA LYS A 19 -28.87 6.13 13.30
C LYS A 19 -28.06 5.29 14.28
N LEU A 20 -26.96 5.82 14.79
CA LEU A 20 -26.18 5.13 15.83
C LEU A 20 -26.74 5.45 17.21
N GLY A 21 -26.75 4.45 18.10
CA GLY A 21 -27.21 4.59 19.48
C GLY A 21 -28.61 4.05 19.74
N GLN A 22 -28.99 3.96 21.01
CA GLN A 22 -30.26 3.39 21.47
C GLN A 22 -30.99 4.40 22.37
N GLY A 23 -32.31 4.56 22.18
CA GLY A 23 -33.14 5.49 22.94
C GLY A 23 -32.65 6.94 22.85
N ASN A 24 -32.62 7.64 24.00
CA ASN A 24 -32.20 9.05 24.09
C ASN A 24 -30.71 9.32 23.79
N LYS A 25 -29.88 8.28 23.59
CA LYS A 25 -28.47 8.42 23.18
C LYS A 25 -28.28 8.29 21.67
N GLN A 26 -29.36 8.37 20.88
CA GLN A 26 -29.24 8.33 19.43
C GLN A 26 -28.54 9.57 18.88
N THR A 27 -27.67 9.33 17.90
CA THR A 27 -27.04 10.39 17.12
C THR A 27 -28.09 11.13 16.29
N LYS A 28 -27.96 12.46 16.27
CA LYS A 28 -28.79 13.34 15.42
C LYS A 28 -28.48 13.15 13.93
N VAL A 29 -27.26 12.73 13.62
CA VAL A 29 -26.74 12.54 12.25
C VAL A 29 -27.11 11.14 11.74
N LEU A 30 -27.57 11.10 10.49
CA LEU A 30 -27.83 9.86 9.76
C LEU A 30 -26.51 9.32 9.19
N PHE A 31 -26.35 8.01 9.19
CA PHE A 31 -25.22 7.35 8.57
C PHE A 31 -25.70 6.34 7.54
N ARG A 32 -24.89 6.08 6.52
CA ARG A 32 -25.06 4.98 5.59
C ARG A 32 -24.20 3.81 6.05
N LEU A 33 -24.85 2.68 6.34
CA LEU A 33 -24.20 1.40 6.61
C LEU A 33 -24.21 0.55 5.34
N LEU A 34 -23.01 0.15 4.91
CA LEU A 34 -22.79 -0.78 3.83
C LEU A 34 -22.32 -2.12 4.39
N GLU A 35 -22.93 -3.20 3.91
CA GLU A 35 -22.51 -4.57 4.20
C GLU A 35 -21.97 -5.17 2.91
N THR A 36 -20.68 -5.50 2.93
CA THR A 36 -19.96 -6.08 1.80
C THR A 36 -19.35 -7.42 2.20
N THR A 37 -19.27 -8.34 1.24
CA THR A 37 -18.56 -9.61 1.39
C THR A 37 -17.37 -9.67 0.47
N ASP A 38 -16.24 -10.11 1.00
CA ASP A 38 -15.02 -10.32 0.23
C ASP A 38 -15.10 -11.61 -0.58
N GLY A 39 -14.20 -11.73 -1.57
CA GLY A 39 -13.99 -13.00 -2.28
C GLY A 39 -13.56 -14.16 -1.37
N SER A 40 -13.12 -13.87 -0.14
CA SER A 40 -12.80 -14.86 0.91
C SER A 40 -13.98 -15.19 1.83
N GLY A 41 -15.16 -14.62 1.61
CA GLY A 41 -16.35 -14.82 2.44
C GLY A 41 -16.37 -14.02 3.74
N LYS A 42 -15.40 -13.13 3.97
CA LYS A 42 -15.39 -12.26 5.16
C LYS A 42 -16.41 -11.13 5.00
N HIS A 43 -17.25 -10.96 6.01
CA HIS A 43 -18.22 -9.87 6.10
C HIS A 43 -17.55 -8.60 6.63
N THR A 44 -17.65 -7.50 5.90
CA THR A 44 -17.16 -6.18 6.30
C THR A 44 -18.33 -5.20 6.34
N ARG A 45 -18.39 -4.42 7.42
CA ARG A 45 -19.37 -3.33 7.59
C ARG A 45 -18.66 -2.00 7.50
N ILE A 46 -19.11 -1.15 6.58
CA ILE A 46 -18.56 0.19 6.37
C ILE A 46 -19.63 1.20 6.76
N LEU A 47 -19.29 2.12 7.65
CA LEU A 47 -20.17 3.22 8.04
C LEU A 47 -19.66 4.53 7.47
N SER A 48 -20.53 5.29 6.81
CA SER A 48 -20.15 6.57 6.21
C SER A 48 -21.23 7.63 6.41
N ASN A 49 -20.80 8.89 6.55
CA ASN A 49 -21.67 10.06 6.50
C ASN A 49 -21.72 10.70 5.10
N ARG A 50 -21.09 10.06 4.10
CA ARG A 50 -21.11 10.50 2.71
C ARG A 50 -22.22 9.78 1.95
N PHE A 51 -23.22 10.56 1.56
CA PHE A 51 -24.39 10.11 0.78
C PHE A 51 -24.27 10.47 -0.70
N ASP A 52 -23.30 11.32 -1.05
CA ASP A 52 -22.95 11.76 -2.39
C ASP A 52 -22.36 10.64 -3.25
N LEU A 53 -21.67 9.69 -2.62
CA LEU A 53 -21.04 8.56 -3.30
C LEU A 53 -21.97 7.36 -3.39
N SER A 54 -21.86 6.58 -4.47
CA SER A 54 -22.49 5.27 -4.57
C SER A 54 -21.88 4.29 -3.56
N ALA A 55 -22.60 3.19 -3.29
CA ALA A 55 -22.10 2.19 -2.36
C ALA A 55 -20.84 1.46 -2.89
N GLU A 56 -20.71 1.34 -4.21
CA GLU A 56 -19.53 0.78 -4.86
C GLU A 56 -18.33 1.71 -4.73
N GLU A 57 -18.50 3.00 -5.03
CA GLU A 57 -17.45 4.01 -4.87
C GLU A 57 -16.97 4.12 -3.41
N LEU A 58 -17.89 4.02 -2.44
CA LEU A 58 -17.53 4.05 -1.04
C LEU A 58 -16.73 2.80 -0.62
N SER A 59 -17.08 1.66 -1.18
CA SER A 59 -16.35 0.40 -0.99
C SER A 59 -14.93 0.49 -1.55
N ASP A 60 -14.78 1.05 -2.76
CA ASP A 60 -13.47 1.30 -3.38
C ASP A 60 -12.64 2.35 -2.61
N LEU A 61 -13.28 3.39 -2.08
CA LEU A 61 -12.62 4.35 -1.21
C LEU A 61 -12.12 3.66 0.07
N TYR A 62 -12.92 2.80 0.67
CA TYR A 62 -12.50 2.01 1.83
C TYR A 62 -11.35 1.05 1.49
N ARG A 63 -11.30 0.51 0.27
CA ARG A 63 -10.18 -0.31 -0.22
C ARG A 63 -8.86 0.48 -0.24
N ASN A 64 -8.89 1.78 -0.50
CA ASN A 64 -7.69 2.62 -0.45
C ASN A 64 -7.06 2.69 0.96
N ARG A 65 -7.83 2.42 2.03
CA ARG A 65 -7.28 2.29 3.39
C ARG A 65 -6.16 1.25 3.48
N TRP A 66 -6.30 0.13 2.77
CA TRP A 66 -5.29 -0.94 2.74
C TRP A 66 -3.99 -0.52 2.05
N LYS A 67 -4.08 0.40 1.08
CA LYS A 67 -2.89 0.96 0.42
C LYS A 67 -2.04 1.73 1.43
N ILE A 68 -2.66 2.42 2.38
CA ILE A 68 -1.97 3.13 3.47
C ILE A 68 -1.19 2.16 4.36
N GLU A 69 -1.80 1.03 4.74
CA GLU A 69 -1.10 0.01 5.53
C GLU A 69 0.08 -0.62 4.78
N THR A 70 -0.12 -0.90 3.48
CA THR A 70 0.94 -1.45 2.61
C THR A 70 2.08 -0.45 2.45
N PHE A 71 1.76 0.84 2.34
CA PHE A 71 2.72 1.93 2.29
C PHE A 71 3.56 2.01 3.58
N PHE A 72 2.92 2.06 4.76
CA PHE A 72 3.65 2.10 6.02
C PHE A 72 4.45 0.82 6.29
N ARG A 73 3.94 -0.34 5.87
CA ARG A 73 4.69 -1.60 5.91
C ARG A 73 5.96 -1.50 5.06
N TRP A 74 5.85 -0.98 3.84
CA TRP A 74 6.98 -0.80 2.94
C TRP A 74 8.02 0.16 3.54
N ILE A 75 7.59 1.31 4.08
CA ILE A 75 8.50 2.28 4.72
C ILE A 75 9.27 1.64 5.87
N LYS A 76 8.57 0.94 6.77
CA LYS A 76 9.19 0.28 7.92
C LYS A 76 10.22 -0.77 7.46
N GLN A 77 9.93 -1.52 6.39
CA GLN A 77 10.81 -2.55 5.86
C GLN A 77 12.04 -2.00 5.13
N HIS A 78 11.88 -0.92 4.36
CA HIS A 78 12.92 -0.49 3.41
C HIS A 78 13.68 0.77 3.82
N LEU A 79 13.08 1.63 4.64
CA LEU A 79 13.64 2.94 5.04
C LEU A 79 14.08 3.00 6.51
N LYS A 80 14.09 1.86 7.22
CA LYS A 80 14.56 1.75 8.62
C LYS A 80 13.87 2.70 9.61
N LEU A 81 12.59 3.05 9.36
CA LEU A 81 11.81 3.92 10.26
C LEU A 81 11.55 3.29 11.65
N THR A 82 11.82 2.00 11.83
CA THR A 82 11.56 1.28 13.08
C THR A 82 12.54 1.61 14.21
N ARG A 83 13.76 2.09 13.91
CA ARG A 83 14.76 2.46 14.91
C ARG A 83 15.06 3.94 14.82
N PHE A 84 14.77 4.68 15.89
CA PHE A 84 15.08 6.10 15.96
C PHE A 84 16.57 6.32 16.28
N TYR A 85 17.18 7.28 15.60
CA TYR A 85 18.60 7.62 15.80
C TYR A 85 18.82 8.62 16.96
N GLY A 86 17.77 9.28 17.44
CA GLY A 86 17.82 10.20 18.57
C GLY A 86 16.56 10.09 19.44
N GLN A 87 16.70 10.46 20.72
CA GLN A 87 15.60 10.48 21.69
C GLN A 87 14.86 11.82 21.73
N GLN A 88 15.41 12.85 21.09
CA GLN A 88 14.83 14.18 20.97
C GLN A 88 13.65 14.16 19.99
N GLU A 89 12.56 14.87 20.31
CA GLU A 89 11.36 14.95 19.46
C GLU A 89 11.68 15.43 18.04
N ARG A 90 12.51 16.46 17.91
CA ARG A 90 12.95 17.01 16.62
C ARG A 90 13.68 15.98 15.76
N ALA A 91 14.47 15.11 16.37
CA ALA A 91 15.20 14.07 15.65
C ALA A 91 14.24 13.02 15.07
N VAL A 92 13.19 12.68 15.82
CA VAL A 92 12.12 11.77 15.35
C VAL A 92 11.37 12.38 14.17
N TRP A 93 10.96 13.65 14.28
CA TRP A 93 10.29 14.35 13.17
C TRP A 93 11.16 14.41 11.92
N ASN A 94 12.43 14.82 12.06
CA ASN A 94 13.36 14.87 10.93
C ASN A 94 13.54 13.51 10.27
N GLN A 95 13.62 12.43 11.05
CA GLN A 95 13.74 11.07 10.51
C GLN A 95 12.49 10.66 9.72
N ILE A 96 11.29 11.01 10.19
CA ILE A 96 10.04 10.76 9.46
C ILE A 96 10.05 11.54 8.14
N TRP A 97 10.38 12.83 8.16
CA TRP A 97 10.43 13.67 6.96
C TRP A 97 11.41 13.13 5.92
N ILE A 98 12.63 12.76 6.34
CA ILE A 98 13.64 12.17 5.45
C ILE A 98 13.14 10.87 4.83
N CYS A 99 12.45 10.01 5.60
CA CYS A 99 11.87 8.78 5.06
C CYS A 99 10.79 9.06 4.00
N LEU A 100 9.91 10.03 4.25
CA LEU A 100 8.87 10.41 3.28
C LEU A 100 9.47 11.01 2.00
N ILE A 101 10.47 11.88 2.13
CA ILE A 101 11.18 12.47 0.99
C ILE A 101 11.89 11.37 0.18
N ALA A 102 12.62 10.46 0.85
CA ALA A 102 13.30 9.35 0.19
C ALA A 102 12.33 8.43 -0.56
N TYR A 103 11.14 8.17 0.00
CA TYR A 103 10.09 7.44 -0.70
C TYR A 103 9.60 8.16 -1.95
N ALA A 104 9.31 9.47 -1.84
CA ALA A 104 8.86 10.29 -2.96
C ALA A 104 9.89 10.31 -4.10
N LEU A 105 11.18 10.47 -3.78
CA LEU A 105 12.27 10.43 -4.76
C LEU A 105 12.39 9.06 -5.44
N LEU A 106 12.26 7.95 -4.69
CA LEU A 106 12.27 6.61 -5.28
C LEU A 106 11.06 6.38 -6.20
N LEU A 107 9.90 6.92 -5.84
CA LEU A 107 8.70 6.85 -6.67
C LEU A 107 8.86 7.66 -7.97
N LEU A 108 9.34 8.90 -7.86
CA LEU A 108 9.63 9.77 -8.99
C LEU A 108 10.62 9.09 -9.95
N MET A 109 11.72 8.56 -9.43
CA MET A 109 12.72 7.83 -10.21
C MET A 109 12.13 6.62 -10.93
N LYS A 110 11.24 5.86 -10.27
CA LYS A 110 10.54 4.75 -10.91
C LYS A 110 9.66 5.22 -12.08
N MET A 111 8.99 6.36 -11.92
CA MET A 111 8.14 6.95 -12.96
C MET A 111 8.98 7.44 -14.14
N GLU A 112 10.06 8.18 -13.89
CA GLU A 112 10.95 8.69 -14.94
C GLU A 112 11.60 7.58 -15.75
N LEU A 113 12.06 6.50 -15.10
CA LEU A 113 12.69 5.37 -15.78
C LEU A 113 11.66 4.40 -16.41
N SER A 114 10.35 4.63 -16.23
CA SER A 114 9.27 3.79 -16.77
C SER A 114 9.48 2.29 -16.55
N THR A 115 10.03 1.91 -15.39
CA THR A 115 10.48 0.53 -15.15
C THR A 115 9.34 -0.37 -14.70
N THR A 116 9.38 -1.64 -15.12
CA THR A 116 8.50 -2.70 -14.59
C THR A 116 8.97 -3.24 -13.23
N LYS A 117 10.13 -2.80 -12.73
CA LYS A 117 10.71 -3.29 -11.48
C LYS A 117 9.94 -2.74 -10.26
N SER A 118 10.02 -3.48 -9.15
CA SER A 118 9.46 -3.06 -7.87
C SER A 118 10.25 -1.90 -7.25
N LEU A 119 9.61 -1.07 -6.41
CA LEU A 119 10.28 0.03 -5.69
C LEU A 119 11.47 -0.45 -4.85
N CYS A 120 11.39 -1.66 -4.29
CA CYS A 120 12.47 -2.28 -3.53
C CYS A 120 13.69 -2.58 -4.42
N GLU A 121 13.46 -3.07 -5.64
CA GLU A 121 14.54 -3.33 -6.59
C GLU A 121 15.20 -2.04 -7.05
N VAL A 122 14.41 -1.01 -7.35
CA VAL A 122 14.93 0.33 -7.67
C VAL A 122 15.80 0.85 -6.53
N GLY A 123 15.32 0.77 -5.28
CA GLY A 123 16.10 1.19 -4.11
C GLY A 123 17.38 0.35 -3.89
N ARG A 124 17.36 -0.95 -4.20
CA ARG A 124 18.55 -1.81 -4.14
C ARG A 124 19.58 -1.44 -5.21
N LEU A 125 19.12 -1.22 -6.44
CA LEU A 125 19.97 -0.78 -7.55
C LEU A 125 20.59 0.57 -7.26
N LEU A 126 19.81 1.53 -6.75
CA LEU A 126 20.31 2.84 -6.34
C LEU A 126 21.45 2.73 -5.31
N LYS A 127 21.30 1.86 -4.30
CA LYS A 127 22.35 1.62 -3.31
C LYS A 127 23.60 0.98 -3.90
N ALA A 128 23.44 0.03 -4.83
CA ALA A 128 24.56 -0.62 -5.50
C ALA A 128 25.30 0.34 -6.46
N MET A 129 24.56 1.27 -7.07
CA MET A 129 25.04 2.14 -8.14
C MET A 129 25.44 3.54 -7.67
N LYS A 130 25.52 3.77 -6.35
CA LYS A 130 25.73 5.11 -5.75
C LYS A 130 26.95 5.88 -6.25
N PHE A 131 27.92 5.20 -6.86
CA PHE A 131 29.18 5.78 -7.36
C PHE A 131 29.32 5.70 -8.89
N HIS A 132 28.25 5.35 -9.60
CA HIS A 132 28.25 5.25 -11.06
C HIS A 132 27.49 6.42 -11.69
N TYR A 133 27.90 6.80 -12.91
CA TYR A 133 27.24 7.86 -13.69
C TYR A 133 25.80 7.49 -14.05
N TRP A 134 24.96 8.52 -14.21
CA TRP A 134 23.54 8.39 -14.54
C TRP A 134 23.28 7.66 -15.87
N SER A 135 24.18 7.79 -16.84
CA SER A 135 24.10 7.08 -18.13
C SER A 135 24.11 5.56 -17.95
N HIS A 136 25.08 5.06 -17.18
CA HIS A 136 25.22 3.63 -16.86
C HIS A 136 24.06 3.13 -15.98
N PHE A 137 23.55 4.00 -15.10
CA PHE A 137 22.40 3.70 -14.27
C PHE A 137 21.17 3.38 -15.13
N ARG A 138 20.82 4.22 -16.12
CA ARG A 138 19.64 4.01 -16.97
C ARG A 138 19.70 2.70 -17.76
N GLU A 139 20.85 2.33 -18.29
CA GLU A 139 21.02 1.11 -19.08
C GLU A 139 20.74 -0.17 -18.25
N ILE A 140 21.15 -0.18 -16.98
CA ILE A 140 21.02 -1.33 -16.10
C ILE A 140 19.57 -1.63 -15.72
N PHE A 141 18.68 -0.63 -15.71
CA PHE A 141 17.27 -0.89 -15.43
C PHE A 141 16.59 -1.71 -16.53
N HIS A 142 17.04 -1.58 -17.77
CA HIS A 142 16.50 -2.33 -18.91
C HIS A 142 17.25 -3.64 -19.18
N ARG A 143 18.39 -3.86 -18.51
CA ARG A 143 19.15 -5.11 -18.63
C ARG A 143 18.33 -6.30 -18.12
N LYS A 144 18.20 -7.32 -18.98
CA LYS A 144 17.63 -8.62 -18.59
C LYS A 144 18.57 -9.31 -17.59
N PRO A 145 18.03 -10.03 -16.59
CA PRO A 145 18.86 -10.72 -15.61
C PRO A 145 19.80 -11.70 -16.32
N LEU A 146 21.10 -11.65 -16.00
CA LEU A 146 22.11 -12.48 -16.64
C LEU A 146 21.97 -13.97 -16.30
N ARG A 147 21.31 -14.28 -15.19
CA ARG A 147 21.14 -15.63 -14.66
C ARG A 147 19.74 -15.75 -14.07
N SER A 148 18.96 -16.71 -14.55
CA SER A 148 17.74 -17.15 -13.88
C SER A 148 18.10 -18.32 -12.97
N SER A 149 17.94 -18.17 -11.65
CA SER A 149 17.92 -19.35 -10.78
C SER A 149 16.56 -20.04 -10.95
N GLY A 150 16.53 -21.37 -11.01
CA GLY A 150 15.31 -22.18 -11.16
C GLY A 150 14.30 -22.07 -10.00
N GLY A 151 14.47 -21.08 -9.12
CA GLY A 151 13.70 -20.89 -7.90
C GLY A 151 13.91 -22.03 -6.90
N ARG A 152 13.18 -21.93 -5.79
CA ARG A 152 13.06 -23.04 -4.84
C ARG A 152 12.14 -24.08 -5.47
N GLN A 153 12.72 -25.16 -6.00
CA GLN A 153 11.95 -26.28 -6.52
C GLN A 153 11.35 -27.05 -5.34
N LYS A 154 10.04 -27.32 -5.39
CA LYS A 154 9.40 -28.16 -4.39
C LYS A 154 9.91 -29.58 -4.58
N ILE A 155 10.59 -30.11 -3.58
CA ILE A 155 10.92 -31.54 -3.50
C ILE A 155 9.58 -32.27 -3.41
N ALA A 156 9.33 -33.22 -4.31
CA ALA A 156 8.15 -34.07 -4.24
C ALA A 156 8.18 -34.82 -2.90
N LYS A 157 7.09 -34.78 -2.14
CA LYS A 157 6.95 -35.63 -0.95
C LYS A 157 6.78 -37.08 -1.45
N CYS A 158 7.73 -37.95 -1.08
CA CYS A 158 7.59 -39.40 -1.20
C CYS A 158 6.43 -39.91 -0.34
#